data_AF-A0AA50RAL2-F1
#
_entry.id   AF-A0AA50RAL2-F1
#
_cell.length_a   1.000
_cell.length_b   1.000
_cell.length_c   1.000
_cell.angle_alpha   90.00
_cell.angle_beta   90.00
_cell.angle_gamma   90.00
#
_symmetry.space_group_name_H-M   'P 1'
#
loop_
_entity.id
_entity.type
_entity.pdbx_description
1 polymer ?
#
loop_
_entity_poly.entity_id
_entity_poly.type
_entity_poly.pdbx_seq_one_letter_code
_entity_poly.pdbx_strand_id
1 'polypeptide(L)' 'KGFPAPKATKTGTTIVGIIYADGVILGADTRATENTVVSDKNCEKIHYLASNMYCCGAGTAADTEMTTQTVSSQLELQR' A
#
# COMPACT_ATOMS: atom_id res chain seq x y z
N LYS A 1 -14.97 30.23 -5.63
CA LYS A 1 -13.93 29.43 -6.32
C LYS A 1 -13.24 28.58 -5.25
N GLY A 2 -13.30 27.26 -5.33
CA GLY A 2 -12.74 26.37 -4.30
C GLY A 2 -11.22 26.32 -4.30
N PHE A 3 -10.63 25.70 -3.27
CA PHE A 3 -9.18 25.47 -3.19
C PHE A 3 -8.68 24.60 -4.36
N PRO A 4 -7.50 24.88 -4.91
CA PRO A 4 -6.88 24.03 -5.92
C PRO A 4 -6.59 22.65 -5.33
N ALA A 5 -6.78 21.59 -6.13
CA ALA A 5 -6.46 20.23 -5.72
C ALA A 5 -4.95 20.12 -5.40
N PRO A 6 -4.55 19.36 -4.36
CA PRO A 6 -3.14 19.12 -4.06
C PRO A 6 -2.43 18.47 -5.24
N LYS A 7 -1.18 18.87 -5.47
CA LYS A 7 -0.35 18.24 -6.51
C LYS A 7 0.05 16.84 -6.04
N ALA A 8 -0.17 15.84 -6.87
CA ALA A 8 0.26 14.47 -6.58
C ALA A 8 1.79 14.39 -6.50
N THR A 9 2.30 13.81 -5.41
CA THR A 9 3.73 13.57 -5.21
C THR A 9 4.08 12.17 -5.72
N LYS A 10 5.09 12.08 -6.59
CA LYS A 10 5.60 10.79 -7.06
C LYS A 10 6.45 10.16 -5.95
N THR A 11 6.01 9.03 -5.42
CA THR A 11 6.69 8.32 -4.32
C THR A 11 7.64 7.22 -4.78
N GLY A 12 7.71 6.94 -6.09
CA GLY A 12 8.66 5.99 -6.67
C GLY A 12 8.34 4.51 -6.42
N THR A 13 7.23 4.22 -5.72
CA THR A 13 6.68 2.87 -5.48
C THR A 13 6.03 2.30 -6.73
N THR A 14 6.24 1.00 -6.99
CA THR A 14 5.51 0.25 -8.02
C THR A 14 4.91 -1.01 -7.43
N ILE A 15 3.60 -1.19 -7.61
CA ILE A 15 2.85 -2.36 -7.17
C ILE A 15 2.14 -2.98 -8.39
N VAL A 16 2.01 -4.30 -8.41
CA VAL A 16 1.41 -5.07 -9.51
C VAL A 16 0.53 -6.18 -8.93
N GLY A 17 -0.61 -6.43 -9.58
CA GLY A 17 -1.48 -7.57 -9.29
C GLY A 17 -1.80 -8.34 -10.56
N ILE A 18 -1.80 -9.67 -10.50
CA ILE A 18 -2.17 -10.55 -11.61
C ILE A 18 -3.15 -11.61 -11.09
N ILE A 19 -4.16 -11.92 -11.90
CA ILE A 19 -5.12 -13.01 -11.64
C ILE A 19 -4.70 -14.21 -12.49
N TYR A 20 -4.67 -15.41 -11.89
CA TYR A 20 -4.48 -16.68 -12.58
C TYR A 20 -5.63 -17.63 -12.25
N ALA A 21 -5.62 -18.84 -12.82
CA ALA A 21 -6.76 -19.78 -12.75
C ALA A 21 -7.30 -20.01 -11.33
N ASP A 22 -6.40 -20.18 -10.35
CA ASP A 22 -6.76 -20.58 -8.99
C ASP A 22 -6.42 -19.51 -7.93
N GLY A 23 -6.18 -18.26 -8.34
CA GLY A 23 -5.84 -17.22 -7.37
C GLY A 23 -5.28 -15.93 -7.95
N VAL A 24 -4.54 -15.21 -7.11
CA VAL A 24 -3.92 -13.92 -7.43
C VAL A 24 -2.46 -13.88 -6.99
N ILE A 25 -1.65 -13.10 -7.70
CA ILE A 25 -0.27 -12.77 -7.34
C ILE A 25 -0.21 -11.26 -7.11
N LEU A 26 0.36 -10.85 -5.97
CA LEU A 26 0.68 -9.46 -5.66
C LEU A 26 2.19 -9.29 -5.61
N GLY A 27 2.71 -8.25 -6.26
CA GLY A 27 4.13 -7.91 -6.26
C GLY A 27 4.33 -6.43 -5.99
N ALA A 28 5.36 -6.11 -5.20
CA ALA A 28 5.75 -4.75 -4.88
C ALA A 28 7.27 -4.62 -4.83
N ASP A 29 7.79 -3.45 -5.15
CA ASP A 29 9.19 -3.12 -4.86
C ASP A 29 9.41 -2.87 -3.36
N THR A 30 10.66 -2.88 -2.89
CA THR A 30 10.99 -2.71 -1.46
C THR A 30 11.61 -1.36 -1.12
N ARG A 31 11.85 -0.51 -2.11
CA ARG A 31 12.46 0.81 -1.91
C ARG A 31 11.41 1.81 -1.40
N ALA A 32 11.70 2.53 -0.32
CA ALA A 32 10.97 3.71 0.11
C ALA A 32 11.86 4.95 -0.02
N THR A 33 11.27 6.06 -0.43
CA THR A 33 11.98 7.34 -0.59
C THR A 33 11.29 8.47 0.15
N GLU A 34 12.08 9.29 0.81
CA GLU A 34 11.67 10.60 1.30
C GLU A 34 12.16 11.65 0.31
N ASN A 35 11.25 12.10 -0.56
CA ASN A 35 11.56 12.94 -1.71
C ASN A 35 12.61 12.27 -2.63
N THR A 36 13.86 12.75 -2.60
CA THR A 36 14.94 12.29 -3.47
C THR A 36 15.90 11.33 -2.78
N VAL A 37 15.70 11.04 -1.48
CA VAL A 37 16.58 10.19 -0.69
C VAL A 37 15.89 8.85 -0.44
N VAL A 38 16.63 7.75 -0.63
CA VAL A 38 16.15 6.41 -0.24
C VAL A 38 16.25 6.30 1.28
N SER A 39 15.11 6.31 1.97
CA SER A 39 15.02 6.22 3.42
C SER A 39 15.09 4.76 3.90
N ASP A 40 14.49 3.85 3.14
CA ASP A 40 14.54 2.42 3.40
C ASP A 40 14.67 1.63 2.08
N LYS A 41 15.53 0.62 2.08
CA LYS A 41 15.74 -0.28 0.93
C LYS A 41 14.86 -1.53 1.01
N ASN A 42 14.34 -1.85 2.19
CA ASN A 42 13.63 -3.09 2.51
C ASN A 42 12.26 -2.83 3.16
N CYS A 43 11.58 -1.78 2.72
CA CYS A 43 10.24 -1.45 3.19
C CYS A 43 9.21 -2.45 2.62
N GLU A 44 8.40 -3.03 3.51
CA GLU A 44 7.27 -3.88 3.14
C GLU A 44 6.09 -3.04 2.68
N LYS A 45 5.50 -3.40 1.54
CA LYS A 45 4.34 -2.70 0.96
C LYS A 45 3.13 -3.61 0.73
N ILE A 46 3.27 -4.89 1.03
CA ILE A 46 2.21 -5.90 0.94
C ILE A 46 1.74 -6.17 2.35
N HIS A 47 0.54 -5.72 2.67
CA HIS A 47 0.00 -5.75 4.02
C HIS A 47 -1.04 -6.87 4.13
N TYR A 48 -1.03 -7.57 5.26
CA TYR A 48 -2.04 -8.57 5.60
C TYR A 48 -3.35 -7.88 5.97
N LEU A 49 -4.47 -8.38 5.43
CA LEU A 49 -5.80 -7.98 5.86
C LEU A 49 -6.53 -9.13 6.57
N ALA A 50 -6.43 -10.32 5.99
CA ALA A 50 -7.17 -11.50 6.39
C ALA A 50 -6.53 -12.77 5.79
N SER A 51 -6.90 -13.95 6.29
CA SER A 51 -6.35 -15.24 5.85
C SER A 51 -6.37 -15.49 4.33
N ASN A 52 -7.32 -14.87 3.61
CA ASN A 52 -7.49 -14.96 2.17
C ASN A 52 -7.35 -13.61 1.45
N MET A 53 -6.88 -12.55 2.13
CA MET A 53 -6.81 -11.20 1.57
C MET A 53 -5.56 -10.44 2.03
N TYR A 54 -4.89 -9.84 1.06
CA TYR A 54 -3.76 -8.91 1.24
C TYR A 54 -4.03 -7.66 0.42
N CYS A 55 -3.42 -6.54 0.78
CA CYS A 55 -3.45 -5.31 -0.02
C CYS A 55 -2.04 -4.75 -0.22
N CYS A 56 -1.87 -3.93 -1.25
CA CYS A 56 -0.62 -3.25 -1.53
C CYS A 56 -0.79 -1.73 -1.37
N GLY A 57 0.12 -1.08 -0.66
CA GLY A 57 0.12 0.36 -0.42
C GLY A 57 0.98 1.14 -1.43
N ALA A 58 0.45 2.24 -1.96
CA ALA A 58 1.22 3.23 -2.71
C ALA A 58 0.73 4.65 -2.39
N GLY A 59 1.64 5.62 -2.45
CA GLY A 59 1.39 7.00 -2.01
C GLY A 59 2.08 7.26 -0.67
N THR A 60 1.45 8.07 0.18
CA THR A 60 1.97 8.39 1.53
C THR A 60 1.99 7.13 2.40
N ALA A 61 3.18 6.72 2.85
CA ALA A 61 3.36 5.47 3.60
C ALA A 61 2.53 5.42 4.90
N ALA A 62 2.50 6.52 5.67
CA ALA A 62 1.73 6.57 6.92
C ALA A 62 0.22 6.39 6.69
N ASP A 63 -0.32 7.00 5.63
CA ASP A 63 -1.74 6.89 5.31
C ASP A 63 -2.11 5.44 4.91
N THR A 64 -1.26 4.78 4.11
CA THR A 64 -1.47 3.39 3.70
C THR A 64 -1.39 2.43 4.87
N GLU A 65 -0.44 2.64 5.78
CA GLU A 65 -0.24 1.83 6.98
C GLU A 65 -1.47 1.91 7.90
N MET A 66 -1.86 3.13 8.28
CA MET A 66 -2.96 3.34 9.23
C MET A 66 -4.32 2.92 8.67
N THR A 67 -4.56 3.19 7.38
CA THR A 67 -5.80 2.76 6.71
C THR A 67 -5.89 1.24 6.70
N THR A 68 -4.79 0.57 6.35
CA THR A 68 -4.74 -0.89 6.29
C THR A 68 -4.93 -1.52 7.66
N GLN A 69 -4.25 -1.03 8.69
CA GLN A 69 -4.40 -1.52 10.06
C GLN A 69 -5.84 -1.35 10.56
N THR A 70 -6.47 -0.21 10.28
CA THR A 70 -7.88 0.05 10.64
C THR A 70 -8.81 -0.94 9.95
N VAL A 71 -8.65 -1.13 8.64
CA VAL A 71 -9.48 -2.06 7.86
C VAL A 71 -9.27 -3.51 8.31
N SER A 72 -8.04 -3.94 8.53
CA SER A 72 -7.74 -5.29 9.02
C SER A 72 -8.39 -5.54 10.39
N SER A 73 -8.31 -4.57 11.31
CA SER A 73 -8.97 -4.66 12.63
C SER A 73 -10.49 -4.76 12.50
N GLN A 74 -11.11 -4.01 11.59
CA GLN A 74 -12.56 -4.10 11.35
C GLN A 74 -12.96 -5.44 10.71
N LEU A 75 -12.15 -5.97 9.78
CA LEU A 75 -12.38 -7.29 9.19
C LEU A 75 -12.30 -8.39 10.25
N GLU A 76 -11.38 -8.29 11.20
CA GLU A 76 -11.26 -9.25 12.29
C GLU A 76 -12.47 -9.18 13.24
N LEU A 77 -12.97 -7.98 13.54
CA LEU A 77 -14.17 -7.80 14.38
C LEU A 77 -15.47 -8.30 13.74
N GLN A 78 -15.57 -8.28 12.41
CA GLN A 78 -16.76 -8.68 11.66
C GLN A 78 -16.80 -10.19 11.33
N ARG A 79 -15.78 -10.95 11.72
CA ARG A 79 -15.67 -12.40 11.52
C ARG A 79 -16.24 -13.16 12.71
#